data_AF-A0A9D5VYZ8-F1
#
_entry.id   AF-A0A9D5VYZ8-F1
#
_cell.length_a   1.000
_cell.length_b   1.000
_cell.length_c   1.000
_cell.angle_alpha   90.00
_cell.angle_beta   90.00
_cell.angle_gamma   90.00
#
_symmetry.space_group_name_H-M   'P 1'
#
loop_
_entity.id
_entity.type
_entity.pdbx_description
1 polymer ?
#
loop_
_entity_poly.entity_id
_entity_poly.type
_entity_poly.pdbx_seq_one_letter_code
_entity_poly.pdbx_strand_id
1 'polypeptide(L)'
;MNENYFLITYEFTSTSPQDAETLAKEIALEQTVELPQTLIKSQFIETEIIGSVQSINQSSLDRYRAVIAYNPEITGFQIPQFLNVLYGNISIKTNIRIVALSLPKQFLVRFKGANFGVNGIRNITGVRGRPLLCTALKPMGASPQEFAKMAKEFALGGGDILKDDHGLIDHSFSSFHERVSRCQETIIETAQKTGKVTLYFPNILAPFEQMEEQIAFTVKLGIKGILLSPFLIGLDMVRYIAKKYNLIIMLHPALTGTHFNDLRHGIAPEILLGTIFRLIGGDISIFPNHGGRFNLTIEQCKAISVSLSQPLAEIKPALPCPAGGMGIDNIKAMSSLYGEDVIFLIGGSLHGYSDNLTINTQTFKDEIRKHFPDSTESKVETLDVVSSCEINNPIKESIKEHLIFNDDFTWTGRGITEYKKMDNPNYYNIKRQELIGRFGEKTAFDLRYFEIAPDGFSSKERHVHEHVIICICGNGELIIEDISITLKPFDITYVQPLKTHQLRNNSKEPFGFFCIVDHIRDRPIID
;
A
#
# COMPACT_ATOMS: atom_id res chain seq x y z
N MET A 1 -8.01 11.17 -35.67
CA MET A 1 -6.70 10.77 -35.11
C MET A 1 -6.72 9.27 -34.92
N ASN A 2 -5.63 8.57 -35.20
CA ASN A 2 -5.59 7.11 -35.18
C ASN A 2 -5.66 6.61 -33.72
N GLU A 3 -6.80 6.05 -33.30
CA GLU A 3 -7.07 5.65 -31.90
C GLU A 3 -6.18 4.50 -31.39
N ASN A 4 -5.34 3.95 -32.26
CA ASN A 4 -4.46 2.83 -31.96
C ASN A 4 -3.06 3.24 -31.47
N TYR A 5 -2.67 4.51 -31.64
CA TYR A 5 -1.34 5.00 -31.27
C TYR A 5 -1.39 5.79 -29.97
N PHE A 6 -0.33 5.74 -29.15
CA PHE A 6 -0.20 6.75 -28.09
C PHE A 6 0.40 8.02 -28.69
N LEU A 7 -0.17 9.17 -28.30
CA LEU A 7 0.23 10.49 -28.79
C LEU A 7 0.95 11.21 -27.67
N ILE A 8 2.15 11.69 -27.95
CA ILE A 8 2.93 12.49 -27.01
C ILE A 8 3.12 13.88 -27.63
N THR A 9 2.76 14.91 -26.87
CA THR A 9 3.03 16.29 -27.26
C THR A 9 4.28 16.77 -26.54
N TYR A 10 5.34 16.96 -27.32
CA TYR A 10 6.58 17.57 -26.85
C TYR A 10 6.55 19.07 -27.16
N GLU A 11 6.88 19.89 -26.18
CA GLU A 11 7.19 21.29 -26.37
C GLU A 11 8.69 21.51 -26.23
N PHE A 12 9.30 22.15 -27.22
CA PHE A 12 10.75 22.34 -27.26
C PHE A 12 11.14 23.69 -27.85
N THR A 13 12.39 24.08 -27.63
CA THR A 13 12.93 25.33 -28.15
C THR A 13 13.49 25.17 -29.54
N SER A 14 13.14 26.09 -30.44
CA SER A 14 13.66 26.14 -31.81
C SER A 14 13.64 27.58 -32.35
N THR A 15 14.57 27.87 -33.25
CA THR A 15 14.76 29.19 -33.88
C THR A 15 14.00 29.37 -35.18
N SER A 16 13.59 28.28 -35.85
CA SER A 16 12.84 28.32 -37.10
C SER A 16 11.88 27.13 -37.23
N PRO A 17 10.85 27.22 -38.07
CA PRO A 17 9.96 26.10 -38.36
C PRO A 17 10.69 24.87 -38.93
N GLN A 18 11.71 25.08 -39.77
CA GLN A 18 12.52 24.02 -40.38
C GLN A 18 13.37 23.28 -39.34
N ASP A 19 13.99 24.02 -38.41
CA ASP A 19 14.74 23.44 -37.29
C ASP A 19 13.80 22.67 -36.35
N ALA A 20 12.58 23.19 -36.16
CA ALA A 20 11.57 22.53 -35.33
C ALA A 20 11.10 21.20 -35.94
N GLU A 21 10.95 21.14 -37.26
CA GLU A 21 10.64 19.90 -37.98
C GLU A 21 11.77 18.88 -37.87
N THR A 22 13.01 19.33 -38.00
CA THR A 22 14.19 18.48 -37.84
C THR A 22 14.25 17.91 -36.42
N LEU A 23 14.12 18.75 -35.40
CA LEU A 23 14.15 18.31 -34.00
C LEU A 23 12.99 17.38 -33.64
N ALA A 24 11.78 17.61 -34.17
CA ALA A 24 10.64 16.70 -33.96
C ALA A 24 10.91 15.30 -34.53
N LYS A 25 11.51 15.22 -35.72
CA LYS A 25 11.93 13.95 -36.34
C LYS A 25 13.04 13.28 -35.55
N GLU A 26 14.02 14.05 -35.07
CA GLU A 26 15.05 13.54 -34.17
C GLU A 26 14.46 12.96 -32.88
N ILE A 27 13.52 13.64 -32.23
CA ILE A 27 12.85 13.12 -31.02
C ILE A 27 12.17 11.78 -31.33
N ALA A 28 11.44 11.69 -32.44
CA ALA A 28 10.77 10.45 -32.84
C ALA A 28 11.75 9.29 -33.08
N LEU A 29 12.89 9.56 -33.71
CA LEU A 29 13.92 8.59 -34.02
C LEU A 29 14.68 8.13 -32.77
N GLU A 30 15.05 9.09 -31.92
CA GLU A 30 15.80 8.88 -30.69
C GLU A 30 15.02 8.06 -29.67
N GLN A 31 13.69 8.22 -29.60
CA GLN A 31 12.84 7.48 -28.67
C GLN A 31 12.44 6.09 -29.15
N THR A 32 12.87 5.67 -30.36
CA THR A 32 12.42 4.41 -30.98
C THR A 32 13.57 3.52 -31.42
N VAL A 33 14.43 4.00 -32.32
CA VAL A 33 15.44 3.18 -32.98
C VAL A 33 16.87 3.58 -32.67
N GLU A 34 17.09 4.80 -32.15
CA GLU A 34 18.41 5.29 -31.71
C GLU A 34 19.50 5.17 -32.80
N LEU A 35 19.11 5.30 -34.06
CA LEU A 35 19.97 5.10 -35.22
C LEU A 35 19.68 6.16 -36.29
N PRO A 36 20.70 6.74 -36.95
CA PRO A 36 20.48 7.64 -38.07
C PRO A 36 19.56 7.03 -39.13
N GLN A 37 18.56 7.81 -39.56
CA GLN A 37 17.54 7.34 -40.50
C GLN A 37 18.15 6.78 -41.81
N THR A 38 19.27 7.32 -42.26
CA THR A 38 19.99 6.86 -43.47
C THR A 38 20.50 5.43 -43.40
N LEU A 39 20.62 4.85 -42.20
CA LEU A 39 21.05 3.47 -41.99
C LEU A 39 19.87 2.49 -41.92
N ILE A 40 18.64 2.99 -41.86
CA ILE A 40 17.42 2.20 -41.78
C ILE A 40 17.03 1.80 -43.21
N LYS A 41 17.09 0.49 -43.49
CA LYS A 41 16.75 -0.06 -44.81
C LYS A 41 15.41 -0.79 -44.83
N SER A 42 14.81 -1.01 -43.65
CA SER A 42 13.58 -1.78 -43.49
C SER A 42 12.37 -0.86 -43.52
N GLN A 43 11.51 -1.03 -44.51
CA GLN A 43 10.25 -0.30 -44.62
C GLN A 43 9.35 -0.51 -43.38
N PHE A 44 9.39 -1.71 -42.78
CA PHE A 44 8.65 -1.99 -41.55
C PHE A 44 9.13 -1.09 -40.40
N ILE A 45 10.45 -0.91 -40.25
CA ILE A 45 10.99 -0.03 -39.20
C ILE A 45 10.54 1.41 -39.43
N GLU A 46 10.63 1.89 -40.67
CA GLU A 46 10.24 3.26 -41.01
C GLU A 46 8.75 3.55 -40.79
N THR A 47 7.88 2.57 -40.99
CA THR A 47 6.42 2.75 -40.96
C THR A 47 5.79 2.38 -39.62
N GLU A 48 6.28 1.35 -38.94
CA GLU A 48 5.64 0.79 -37.74
C GLU A 48 6.41 1.04 -36.44
N ILE A 49 7.73 1.28 -36.51
CA ILE A 49 8.58 1.41 -35.32
C ILE A 49 8.91 2.87 -35.02
N ILE A 50 9.33 3.65 -36.03
CA ILE A 50 9.67 5.05 -35.86
C ILE A 50 8.42 5.87 -35.53
N GLY A 51 8.53 6.79 -34.56
CA GLY A 51 7.46 7.71 -34.22
C GLY A 51 7.07 8.59 -35.41
N SER A 52 5.77 8.76 -35.64
CA SER A 52 5.26 9.58 -36.74
C SER A 52 4.87 10.96 -36.25
N VAL A 53 5.58 12.00 -36.70
CA VAL A 53 5.25 13.40 -36.39
C VAL A 53 3.92 13.76 -37.07
N GLN A 54 2.89 14.01 -36.26
CA GLN A 54 1.53 14.29 -36.72
C GLN A 54 1.29 15.77 -37.01
N SER A 55 1.86 16.65 -36.18
CA SER A 55 1.75 18.09 -36.34
C SER A 55 2.86 18.80 -35.60
N ILE A 56 3.21 19.99 -36.09
CA ILE A 56 4.15 20.90 -35.45
C ILE A 56 3.55 22.30 -35.51
N ASN A 57 3.44 22.97 -34.37
CA ASN A 57 2.90 24.32 -34.29
C ASN A 57 3.76 25.17 -33.37
N GLN A 58 3.96 26.43 -33.72
CA GLN A 58 4.62 27.38 -32.84
C GLN A 58 3.69 27.69 -31.66
N SER A 59 4.16 27.50 -30.42
CA SER A 59 3.40 27.78 -29.20
C SER A 59 3.77 29.11 -28.54
N SER A 60 5.01 29.59 -28.76
CA SER A 60 5.46 30.94 -28.40
C SER A 60 6.63 31.37 -29.29
N LEU A 61 7.20 32.57 -29.04
CA LEU A 61 8.27 33.15 -29.86
C LEU A 61 9.42 32.18 -30.17
N ASP A 62 9.89 31.43 -29.17
CA ASP A 62 11.01 30.47 -29.29
C ASP A 62 10.61 29.02 -28.99
N ARG A 63 9.30 28.69 -28.96
CA ARG A 63 8.79 27.36 -28.58
C ARG A 63 7.86 26.78 -29.63
N TYR A 64 8.03 25.49 -29.87
CA TYR A 64 7.20 24.69 -30.77
C TYR A 64 6.64 23.48 -30.03
N ARG A 65 5.43 23.07 -30.42
CA ARG A 65 4.78 21.83 -29.98
C ARG A 65 4.72 20.87 -31.13
N ALA A 66 5.31 19.69 -30.97
CA ALA A 66 5.14 18.57 -31.88
C ALA A 66 4.29 17.48 -31.23
N VAL A 67 3.28 17.01 -31.96
CA VAL A 67 2.53 15.80 -31.59
C VAL A 67 3.15 14.63 -32.34
N ILE A 68 3.64 13.63 -31.62
CA ILE A 68 4.27 12.44 -32.21
C ILE A 68 3.45 11.21 -31.81
N ALA A 69 3.09 10.40 -32.81
CA ALA A 69 2.36 9.15 -32.63
C ALA A 69 3.33 7.96 -32.60
N TYR A 70 3.14 7.07 -31.63
CA TYR A 70 3.97 5.89 -31.44
C TYR A 70 3.11 4.63 -31.35
N ASN A 71 3.57 3.56 -32.00
CA ASN A 71 2.90 2.27 -31.96
C ASN A 71 3.08 1.64 -30.56
N PRO A 72 2.00 1.27 -29.83
CA PRO A 72 2.09 0.65 -28.51
C PRO A 72 2.98 -0.59 -28.44
N GLU A 73 3.08 -1.37 -29.52
CA GLU A 73 3.86 -2.61 -29.58
C GLU A 73 5.35 -2.40 -29.28
N ILE A 74 5.91 -1.23 -29.61
CA ILE A 74 7.34 -0.91 -29.35
C ILE A 74 7.66 -0.84 -27.86
N THR A 75 6.64 -0.74 -27.00
CA THR A 75 6.80 -0.76 -25.55
C THR A 75 6.82 -2.17 -24.97
N GLY A 76 6.45 -3.19 -25.76
CA GLY A 76 6.13 -4.52 -25.27
C GLY A 76 5.03 -4.54 -24.20
N PHE A 77 4.26 -3.46 -24.08
CA PHE A 77 3.28 -3.21 -23.01
C PHE A 77 3.87 -3.26 -21.60
N GLN A 78 5.11 -2.82 -21.43
CA GLN A 78 5.82 -2.77 -20.14
C GLN A 78 6.05 -1.33 -19.70
N ILE A 79 5.86 -1.04 -18.40
CA ILE A 79 6.08 0.32 -17.87
C ILE A 79 7.52 0.81 -18.10
N PRO A 80 8.59 0.03 -17.86
CA PRO A 80 9.96 0.52 -18.06
C PRO A 80 10.21 0.98 -19.49
N GLN A 81 9.84 0.16 -20.48
CA GLN A 81 10.04 0.52 -21.88
C GLN A 81 9.08 1.62 -22.34
N PHE A 82 7.84 1.66 -21.84
CA PHE A 82 6.95 2.78 -22.09
C PHE A 82 7.55 4.10 -21.59
N LEU A 83 8.14 4.13 -20.40
CA LEU A 83 8.83 5.32 -19.88
C LEU A 83 10.06 5.68 -20.72
N ASN A 84 10.80 4.68 -21.22
CA ASN A 84 11.92 4.89 -22.13
C ASN A 84 11.47 5.58 -23.44
N VAL A 85 10.39 5.11 -24.06
CA VAL A 85 9.84 5.75 -25.26
C VAL A 85 9.20 7.11 -24.96
N LEU A 86 8.57 7.25 -23.78
CA LEU A 86 7.97 8.51 -23.35
C LEU A 86 9.05 9.59 -23.22
N TYR A 87 10.09 9.32 -22.42
CA TYR A 87 11.06 10.33 -22.00
C TYR A 87 12.44 9.74 -21.61
N GLY A 88 12.97 8.77 -22.36
CA GLY A 88 14.32 8.19 -22.23
C GLY A 88 15.43 9.13 -22.72
N ASN A 89 16.09 8.83 -23.83
CA ASN A 89 17.28 9.59 -24.29
C ASN A 89 17.03 11.09 -24.45
N ILE A 90 15.83 11.49 -24.87
CA ILE A 90 15.49 12.92 -25.02
C ILE A 90 15.41 13.67 -23.69
N SER A 91 15.36 12.98 -22.54
CA SER A 91 15.48 13.63 -21.22
C SER A 91 16.89 14.11 -20.92
N ILE A 92 17.90 13.62 -21.65
CA ILE A 92 19.30 14.03 -21.50
C ILE A 92 19.55 15.34 -22.27
N LYS A 93 18.78 15.59 -23.34
CA LYS A 93 18.78 16.86 -24.07
C LYS A 93 18.12 17.95 -23.22
N THR A 94 18.45 19.21 -23.47
CA THR A 94 17.85 20.34 -22.74
C THR A 94 16.63 20.91 -23.45
N ASN A 95 15.80 21.66 -22.73
CA ASN A 95 14.69 22.45 -23.28
C ASN A 95 13.59 21.65 -24.01
N ILE A 96 13.50 20.33 -23.82
CA ILE A 96 12.39 19.50 -24.32
C ILE A 96 11.48 19.14 -23.15
N ARG A 97 10.18 19.36 -23.26
CA ARG A 97 9.20 19.05 -22.21
C ARG A 97 8.00 18.30 -22.77
N ILE A 98 7.51 17.26 -22.07
CA ILE A 98 6.20 16.67 -22.38
C ILE A 98 5.10 17.52 -21.77
N VAL A 99 4.14 17.95 -22.59
CA VAL A 99 3.02 18.80 -22.18
C VAL A 99 1.64 18.16 -22.41
N ALA A 100 1.56 17.07 -23.16
CA ALA A 100 0.34 16.26 -23.22
C ALA A 100 0.65 14.79 -23.54
N LEU A 101 -0.22 13.90 -23.09
CA LEU A 101 -0.16 12.46 -23.32
C LEU A 101 -1.56 11.93 -23.58
N SER A 102 -1.73 11.16 -24.66
CA SER A 102 -2.92 10.38 -24.95
C SER A 102 -2.54 8.91 -25.11
N LEU A 103 -3.23 8.02 -24.41
CA LEU A 103 -2.96 6.58 -24.40
C LEU A 103 -4.12 5.83 -25.07
N PRO A 104 -3.84 4.91 -26.02
CA PRO A 104 -4.87 4.19 -26.73
C PRO A 104 -5.44 3.08 -25.83
N LYS A 105 -6.70 2.71 -26.06
CA LYS A 105 -7.38 1.68 -25.27
C LYS A 105 -6.60 0.35 -25.24
N GLN A 106 -6.02 -0.05 -26.38
CA GLN A 106 -5.23 -1.29 -26.49
C GLN A 106 -3.99 -1.33 -25.59
N PHE A 107 -3.41 -0.17 -25.27
CA PHE A 107 -2.32 -0.07 -24.30
C PHE A 107 -2.87 -0.13 -22.87
N LEU A 108 -3.91 0.67 -22.58
CA LEU A 108 -4.50 0.79 -21.25
C LEU A 108 -5.04 -0.54 -20.70
N VAL A 109 -5.66 -1.39 -21.55
CA VAL A 109 -6.21 -2.69 -21.11
C VAL A 109 -5.16 -3.68 -20.58
N ARG A 110 -3.86 -3.42 -20.78
CA ARG A 110 -2.77 -4.23 -20.23
C ARG A 110 -2.43 -3.88 -18.78
N PHE A 111 -2.93 -2.75 -18.29
CA PHE A 111 -2.66 -2.26 -16.95
C PHE A 111 -3.94 -2.31 -16.10
N LYS A 112 -3.82 -2.87 -14.89
CA LYS A 112 -4.93 -2.95 -13.94
C LYS A 112 -5.35 -1.57 -13.43
N GLY A 113 -4.39 -0.66 -13.30
CA GLY A 113 -4.59 0.61 -12.60
C GLY A 113 -4.87 0.41 -11.11
N ALA A 114 -5.51 1.42 -10.50
CA ALA A 114 -5.85 1.46 -9.09
C ALA A 114 -6.71 0.25 -8.65
N ASN A 115 -6.43 -0.30 -7.46
CA ASN A 115 -7.15 -1.46 -6.93
C ASN A 115 -8.57 -1.09 -6.49
N PHE A 116 -8.70 0.03 -5.79
CA PHE A 116 -9.92 0.51 -5.14
C PHE A 116 -10.46 1.77 -5.82
N GLY A 117 -9.57 2.71 -6.17
CA GLY A 117 -9.92 4.04 -6.64
C GLY A 117 -10.80 4.81 -5.65
N VAL A 118 -11.41 5.90 -6.14
CA VAL A 118 -12.28 6.78 -5.33
C VAL A 118 -13.37 5.99 -4.59
N ASN A 119 -14.19 5.24 -5.32
CA ASN A 119 -15.35 4.54 -4.74
C ASN A 119 -14.96 3.47 -3.73
N GLY A 120 -13.88 2.72 -3.98
CA GLY A 120 -13.42 1.68 -3.05
C GLY A 120 -12.96 2.28 -1.73
N ILE A 121 -12.21 3.39 -1.77
CA ILE A 121 -11.78 4.10 -0.56
C ILE A 121 -12.97 4.66 0.21
N ARG A 122 -13.93 5.29 -0.48
CA ARG A 122 -15.18 5.82 0.12
C ARG A 122 -15.98 4.72 0.82
N ASN A 123 -16.06 3.54 0.23
CA ASN A 123 -16.76 2.40 0.82
C ASN A 123 -16.06 1.89 2.08
N ILE A 124 -14.72 1.82 2.07
CA ILE A 124 -13.93 1.35 3.22
C ILE A 124 -14.00 2.35 4.39
N THR A 125 -13.90 3.66 4.11
CA THR A 125 -13.93 4.69 5.15
C THR A 125 -15.36 4.99 5.63
N GLY A 126 -16.37 4.71 4.80
CA GLY A 126 -17.76 5.07 5.08
C GLY A 126 -18.04 6.58 4.98
N VAL A 127 -17.11 7.37 4.45
CA VAL A 127 -17.20 8.84 4.37
C VAL A 127 -17.59 9.26 2.96
N ARG A 128 -18.76 9.88 2.81
CA ARG A 128 -19.26 10.44 1.55
C ARG A 128 -19.68 11.90 1.72
N GLY A 129 -19.75 12.63 0.62
CA GLY A 129 -20.17 14.02 0.55
C GLY A 129 -19.13 15.04 1.02
N ARG A 130 -17.93 14.64 1.47
CA ARG A 130 -16.84 15.56 1.84
C ARG A 130 -15.44 15.02 1.50
N PRO A 131 -14.41 15.89 1.41
CA PRO A 131 -13.00 15.51 1.41
C PRO A 131 -12.64 14.63 2.60
N LEU A 132 -11.73 13.67 2.39
CA LEU A 132 -11.12 12.91 3.49
C LEU A 132 -10.04 13.75 4.17
N LEU A 133 -9.98 13.70 5.50
CA LEU A 133 -8.94 14.33 6.30
C LEU A 133 -7.81 13.33 6.55
N CYS A 134 -6.60 13.72 6.16
CA CYS A 134 -5.40 12.93 6.35
C CYS A 134 -4.32 13.70 7.10
N THR A 135 -3.55 13.01 7.95
CA THR A 135 -2.31 13.55 8.51
C THR A 135 -1.18 12.54 8.48
N ALA A 136 0.05 13.03 8.69
CA ALA A 136 1.25 12.19 8.76
C ALA A 136 1.83 12.14 10.17
N LEU A 137 2.36 10.97 10.56
CA LEU A 137 3.11 10.77 11.80
C LEU A 137 4.44 11.53 11.75
N LYS A 138 4.65 12.46 12.70
CA LYS A 138 5.82 13.35 12.80
C LYS A 138 6.07 13.71 14.27
N PRO A 139 7.31 14.05 14.68
CA PRO A 139 8.54 14.13 13.87
C PRO A 139 9.24 12.77 13.72
N MET A 140 10.12 12.66 12.71
CA MET A 140 11.10 11.57 12.65
C MET A 140 12.01 11.64 13.89
N GLY A 141 12.20 10.52 14.57
CA GLY A 141 12.93 10.45 15.84
C GLY A 141 12.02 10.17 17.04
N ALA A 142 10.70 10.31 16.90
CA ALA A 142 9.76 9.87 17.92
C ALA A 142 9.75 8.33 18.03
N SER A 143 9.51 7.85 19.25
CA SER A 143 9.39 6.43 19.58
C SER A 143 8.10 5.82 18.99
N PRO A 144 8.06 4.49 18.79
CA PRO A 144 6.83 3.80 18.42
C PRO A 144 5.65 4.06 19.38
N GLN A 145 5.90 4.24 20.69
CA GLN A 145 4.86 4.60 21.66
C GLN A 145 4.28 5.99 21.41
N GLU A 146 5.12 6.99 21.10
CA GLU A 146 4.66 8.34 20.77
C GLU A 146 3.84 8.36 19.48
N PHE A 147 4.26 7.61 18.46
CA PHE A 147 3.48 7.46 17.23
C PHE A 147 2.14 6.77 17.46
N ALA A 148 2.09 5.75 18.32
CA ALA A 148 0.84 5.10 18.70
C ALA A 148 -0.11 6.08 19.42
N LYS A 149 0.43 6.91 20.34
CA LYS A 149 -0.36 7.97 21.00
C LYS A 149 -0.94 8.95 19.97
N MET A 150 -0.14 9.43 19.01
CA MET A 150 -0.64 10.31 17.94
C MET A 150 -1.71 9.64 17.09
N ALA A 151 -1.52 8.35 16.75
CA ALA A 151 -2.51 7.58 16.01
C ALA A 151 -3.84 7.51 16.75
N LYS A 152 -3.80 7.30 18.08
CA LYS A 152 -4.98 7.31 18.96
C LYS A 152 -5.72 8.64 18.91
N GLU A 153 -5.00 9.72 19.14
CA GLU A 153 -5.58 11.05 19.24
C GLU A 153 -6.20 11.51 17.92
N PHE A 154 -5.50 11.25 16.80
CA PHE A 154 -6.02 11.52 15.47
C PHE A 154 -7.30 10.72 15.18
N ALA A 155 -7.32 9.42 15.51
CA ALA A 155 -8.49 8.57 15.31
C ALA A 155 -9.66 8.96 16.22
N LEU A 156 -9.41 9.32 17.48
CA LEU A 156 -10.43 9.82 18.41
C LEU A 156 -11.06 11.12 17.91
N GLY A 157 -10.26 12.00 17.30
CA GLY A 157 -10.74 13.22 16.66
C GLY A 157 -11.49 12.98 15.35
N GLY A 158 -11.60 11.72 14.90
CA GLY A 158 -12.36 11.32 13.73
C GLY A 158 -11.64 11.55 12.41
N GLY A 159 -10.31 11.57 12.40
CA GLY A 159 -9.52 11.62 11.17
C GLY A 159 -9.72 10.35 10.32
N ASP A 160 -9.63 10.48 8.99
CA ASP A 160 -10.03 9.41 8.08
C ASP A 160 -8.83 8.53 7.65
N ILE A 161 -7.67 9.15 7.38
CA ILE A 161 -6.44 8.44 6.97
C ILE A 161 -5.23 8.98 7.74
N LEU A 162 -4.53 8.10 8.42
CA LEU A 162 -3.21 8.35 8.99
C LEU A 162 -2.15 7.71 8.10
N LYS A 163 -1.03 8.39 7.88
CA LYS A 163 0.13 7.80 7.17
C LYS A 163 1.42 7.99 7.95
N ASP A 164 2.39 7.12 7.75
CA ASP A 164 3.78 7.40 8.12
C ASP A 164 4.29 8.62 7.36
N ASP A 165 5.19 9.43 7.91
CA ASP A 165 5.99 10.32 7.05
C ASP A 165 6.90 9.50 6.12
N HIS A 166 7.15 10.00 4.90
CA HIS A 166 7.97 9.33 3.90
C HIS A 166 9.43 9.05 4.33
N GLY A 167 9.93 9.74 5.37
CA GLY A 167 11.22 9.45 6.00
C GLY A 167 11.18 8.41 7.14
N LEU A 168 10.00 7.96 7.57
CA LEU A 168 9.87 6.87 8.53
C LEU A 168 10.08 5.54 7.80
N ILE A 169 11.21 4.89 8.08
CA ILE A 169 11.57 3.57 7.56
C ILE A 169 11.83 2.63 8.74
N ASP A 170 12.53 1.51 8.52
CA ASP A 170 12.96 0.63 9.60
C ASP A 170 14.21 1.20 10.29
N HIS A 171 13.98 2.07 11.28
CA HIS A 171 15.04 2.74 12.04
C HIS A 171 15.36 1.95 13.31
N SER A 172 16.62 1.97 13.77
CA SER A 172 17.02 1.32 15.02
C SER A 172 16.32 1.88 16.26
N PHE A 173 15.96 3.16 16.26
CA PHE A 173 15.23 3.84 17.35
C PHE A 173 13.70 3.78 17.19
N SER A 174 13.20 3.29 16.06
CA SER A 174 11.77 3.18 15.77
C SER A 174 11.57 2.14 14.67
N SER A 175 11.64 0.86 15.07
CA SER A 175 11.57 -0.26 14.12
C SER A 175 10.23 -0.24 13.38
N PHE A 176 10.25 -0.67 12.12
CA PHE A 176 9.05 -0.77 11.30
C PHE A 176 8.01 -1.66 11.97
N HIS A 177 8.41 -2.85 12.41
CA HIS A 177 7.51 -3.84 13.01
C HIS A 177 6.83 -3.31 14.28
N GLU A 178 7.58 -2.70 15.21
CA GLU A 178 7.01 -2.18 16.46
C GLU A 178 6.11 -0.96 16.22
N ARG A 179 6.56 -0.01 15.39
CA ARG A 179 5.78 1.19 15.04
C ARG A 179 4.46 0.82 14.39
N VAL A 180 4.52 0.01 13.34
CA VAL A 180 3.34 -0.35 12.54
C VAL A 180 2.33 -1.14 13.39
N SER A 181 2.80 -2.09 14.21
CA SER A 181 1.94 -2.86 15.11
C SER A 181 1.17 -1.96 16.08
N ARG A 182 1.88 -1.07 16.78
CA ARG A 182 1.25 -0.24 17.82
C ARG A 182 0.31 0.82 17.26
N CYS A 183 0.67 1.43 16.13
CA CYS A 183 -0.23 2.34 15.43
C CYS A 183 -1.50 1.60 15.01
N GLN A 184 -1.37 0.41 14.41
CA GLN A 184 -2.53 -0.36 13.97
C GLN A 184 -3.41 -0.87 15.12
N GLU A 185 -2.81 -1.38 16.20
CA GLU A 185 -3.52 -1.82 17.41
C GLU A 185 -4.39 -0.69 17.97
N THR A 186 -3.79 0.50 18.11
CA THR A 186 -4.50 1.69 18.59
C THR A 186 -5.65 2.11 17.67
N ILE A 187 -5.46 2.02 16.36
CA ILE A 187 -6.49 2.33 15.36
C ILE A 187 -7.66 1.35 15.50
N ILE A 188 -7.39 0.06 15.63
CA ILE A 188 -8.40 -0.99 15.83
C ILE A 188 -9.17 -0.75 17.13
N GLU A 189 -8.48 -0.53 18.25
CA GLU A 189 -9.13 -0.25 19.53
C GLU A 189 -10.03 0.99 19.48
N THR A 190 -9.57 2.04 18.80
CA THR A 190 -10.31 3.30 18.69
C THR A 190 -11.54 3.11 17.81
N ALA A 191 -11.43 2.33 16.74
CA ALA A 191 -12.56 1.97 15.89
C ALA A 191 -13.61 1.16 16.66
N GLN A 192 -13.19 0.17 17.47
CA GLN A 192 -14.11 -0.61 18.32
C GLN A 192 -14.85 0.26 19.34
N LYS A 193 -14.17 1.25 19.94
CA LYS A 193 -14.75 2.15 20.94
C LYS A 193 -15.70 3.20 20.33
N THR A 194 -15.36 3.72 19.15
CA THR A 194 -16.07 4.87 18.56
C THR A 194 -17.03 4.50 17.43
N GLY A 195 -16.85 3.33 16.82
CA GLY A 195 -17.52 2.93 15.58
C GLY A 195 -17.07 3.72 14.33
N LYS A 196 -16.01 4.53 14.43
CA LYS A 196 -15.45 5.31 13.32
C LYS A 196 -14.22 4.60 12.76
N VAL A 197 -14.09 4.56 11.44
CA VAL A 197 -12.94 3.95 10.76
C VAL A 197 -11.89 5.02 10.46
N THR A 198 -10.66 4.78 10.92
CA THR A 198 -9.46 5.48 10.46
C THR A 198 -8.55 4.45 9.80
N LEU A 199 -8.04 4.74 8.60
CA LEU A 199 -7.06 3.88 7.93
C LEU A 199 -5.65 4.31 8.30
N TYR A 200 -4.72 3.35 8.45
CA TYR A 200 -3.30 3.64 8.68
C TYR A 200 -2.45 3.12 7.52
N PHE A 201 -1.65 3.98 6.90
CA PHE A 201 -0.79 3.67 5.77
C PHE A 201 0.69 3.76 6.17
N PRO A 202 1.33 2.63 6.54
CA PRO A 202 2.76 2.60 6.80
C PRO A 202 3.56 2.86 5.52
N ASN A 203 4.75 3.43 5.69
CA ASN A 203 5.65 3.74 4.57
C ASN A 203 6.53 2.52 4.27
N ILE A 204 6.43 2.01 3.04
CA ILE A 204 7.27 0.92 2.55
C ILE A 204 8.36 1.54 1.67
N LEU A 205 9.56 1.61 2.24
CA LEU A 205 10.75 2.14 1.57
C LEU A 205 11.99 1.43 2.09
N ALA A 206 12.45 0.43 1.33
CA ALA A 206 13.58 -0.44 1.66
C ALA A 206 14.13 -1.09 0.37
N PRO A 207 15.26 -1.83 0.42
CA PRO A 207 15.64 -2.77 -0.64
C PRO A 207 14.51 -3.77 -0.94
N PHE A 208 14.50 -4.32 -2.16
CA PHE A 208 13.38 -5.12 -2.66
C PHE A 208 12.99 -6.29 -1.76
N GLU A 209 13.97 -7.05 -1.26
CA GLU A 209 13.76 -8.23 -0.43
C GLU A 209 13.04 -7.88 0.88
N GLN A 210 13.37 -6.72 1.46
CA GLN A 210 12.76 -6.23 2.70
C GLN A 210 11.36 -5.65 2.46
N MET A 211 11.12 -5.02 1.31
CA MET A 211 9.79 -4.47 0.99
C MET A 211 8.72 -5.57 0.93
N GLU A 212 9.03 -6.72 0.32
CA GLU A 212 8.10 -7.86 0.27
C GLU A 212 7.72 -8.37 1.68
N GLU A 213 8.71 -8.46 2.58
CA GLU A 213 8.48 -8.82 3.99
C GLU A 213 7.62 -7.78 4.72
N GLN A 214 7.93 -6.49 4.57
CA GLN A 214 7.18 -5.40 5.20
C GLN A 214 5.73 -5.31 4.71
N ILE A 215 5.49 -5.56 3.41
CA ILE A 215 4.14 -5.59 2.84
C ILE A 215 3.38 -6.80 3.38
N ALA A 216 3.99 -7.99 3.39
CA ALA A 216 3.37 -9.19 3.94
C ALA A 216 3.00 -9.00 5.42
N PHE A 217 3.88 -8.39 6.21
CA PHE A 217 3.62 -8.03 7.60
C PHE A 217 2.46 -7.03 7.75
N THR A 218 2.44 -5.99 6.91
CA THR A 218 1.35 -5.00 6.88
C THR A 218 0.00 -5.66 6.58
N VAL A 219 -0.06 -6.53 5.59
CA VAL A 219 -1.27 -7.30 5.23
C VAL A 219 -1.72 -8.18 6.41
N LYS A 220 -0.77 -8.85 7.10
CA LYS A 220 -1.07 -9.68 8.27
C LYS A 220 -1.73 -8.90 9.41
N LEU A 221 -1.37 -7.63 9.60
CA LEU A 221 -1.98 -6.75 10.61
C LEU A 221 -3.37 -6.21 10.20
N GLY A 222 -3.92 -6.65 9.07
CA GLY A 222 -5.21 -6.20 8.57
C GLY A 222 -5.20 -4.77 8.00
N ILE A 223 -4.03 -4.17 7.81
CA ILE A 223 -3.88 -2.84 7.22
C ILE A 223 -4.33 -2.88 5.76
N LYS A 224 -5.09 -1.86 5.35
CA LYS A 224 -5.75 -1.79 4.04
C LYS A 224 -5.01 -0.94 3.00
N GLY A 225 -3.97 -0.20 3.39
CA GLY A 225 -3.21 0.61 2.43
C GLY A 225 -1.79 0.88 2.88
N ILE A 226 -0.96 1.30 1.93
CA ILE A 226 0.47 1.56 2.11
C ILE A 226 0.87 2.84 1.39
N LEU A 227 1.92 3.48 1.89
CA LEU A 227 2.59 4.59 1.23
C LEU A 227 3.82 4.08 0.48
N LEU A 228 3.93 4.47 -0.80
CA LEU A 228 5.08 4.17 -1.66
C LEU A 228 5.63 5.47 -2.26
N SER A 229 6.93 5.50 -2.55
CA SER A 229 7.59 6.61 -3.25
C SER A 229 8.10 6.14 -4.62
N PRO A 230 7.31 6.28 -5.72
CA PRO A 230 7.60 5.68 -7.01
C PRO A 230 9.01 5.96 -7.56
N PHE A 231 9.50 7.19 -7.39
CA PHE A 231 10.82 7.58 -7.90
C PHE A 231 12.00 7.11 -7.03
N LEU A 232 11.74 6.62 -5.83
CA LEU A 232 12.79 6.01 -4.99
C LEU A 232 12.88 4.49 -5.17
N ILE A 233 11.75 3.83 -5.47
CA ILE A 233 11.67 2.36 -5.58
C ILE A 233 11.48 1.85 -7.01
N GLY A 234 11.18 2.73 -7.96
CA GLY A 234 10.86 2.41 -9.35
C GLY A 234 9.35 2.32 -9.64
N LEU A 235 8.92 2.87 -10.78
CA LEU A 235 7.51 2.93 -11.17
C LEU A 235 6.93 1.53 -11.48
N ASP A 236 7.69 0.63 -12.08
CA ASP A 236 7.21 -0.74 -12.34
C ASP A 236 7.09 -1.57 -11.05
N MET A 237 7.90 -1.27 -10.03
CA MET A 237 7.79 -1.89 -8.70
C MET A 237 6.44 -1.57 -8.08
N VAL A 238 5.99 -0.31 -8.19
CA VAL A 238 4.65 0.11 -7.73
C VAL A 238 3.56 -0.67 -8.48
N ARG A 239 3.65 -0.77 -9.82
CA ARG A 239 2.70 -1.56 -10.62
C ARG A 239 2.68 -3.03 -10.21
N TYR A 240 3.84 -3.61 -9.95
CA TYR A 240 3.96 -4.98 -9.47
C TYR A 240 3.29 -5.16 -8.11
N ILE A 241 3.57 -4.28 -7.14
CA ILE A 241 2.97 -4.32 -5.79
C ILE A 241 1.44 -4.17 -5.89
N ALA A 242 0.96 -3.18 -6.64
CA ALA A 242 -0.48 -2.94 -6.85
C ALA A 242 -1.19 -4.15 -7.49
N LYS A 243 -0.51 -4.85 -8.41
CA LYS A 243 -1.05 -6.07 -9.03
C LYS A 243 -1.08 -7.25 -8.07
N LYS A 244 -0.02 -7.43 -7.27
CA LYS A 244 0.17 -8.59 -6.39
C LYS A 244 -0.66 -8.51 -5.11
N TYR A 245 -0.77 -7.32 -4.53
CA TYR A 245 -1.42 -7.10 -3.24
C TYR A 245 -2.72 -6.31 -3.39
N ASN A 246 -3.77 -6.76 -2.71
CA ASN A 246 -5.06 -6.06 -2.68
C ASN A 246 -5.06 -4.95 -1.62
N LEU A 247 -4.17 -3.96 -1.79
CA LEU A 247 -4.00 -2.81 -0.91
C LEU A 247 -4.34 -1.50 -1.62
N ILE A 248 -4.76 -0.50 -0.86
CA ILE A 248 -4.85 0.90 -1.29
C ILE A 248 -3.42 1.45 -1.42
N ILE A 249 -3.05 1.90 -2.61
CA ILE A 249 -1.71 2.40 -2.90
C ILE A 249 -1.71 3.93 -2.89
N MET A 250 -1.08 4.52 -1.87
CA MET A 250 -0.85 5.96 -1.78
C MET A 250 0.56 6.30 -2.27
N LEU A 251 0.66 7.19 -3.27
CA LEU A 251 1.92 7.53 -3.91
C LEU A 251 2.44 8.90 -3.46
N HIS A 252 3.67 8.92 -2.95
CA HIS A 252 4.36 10.12 -2.50
C HIS A 252 5.17 10.77 -3.65
N PRO A 253 5.22 12.12 -3.74
CA PRO A 253 5.91 12.83 -4.82
C PRO A 253 7.41 13.04 -4.54
N ALA A 254 8.03 12.21 -3.70
CA ALA A 254 9.46 12.36 -3.42
C ALA A 254 10.26 12.18 -4.72
N LEU A 255 11.27 13.03 -4.93
CA LEU A 255 12.12 13.09 -6.12
C LEU A 255 11.42 13.53 -7.43
N THR A 256 10.10 13.75 -7.47
CA THR A 256 9.39 14.08 -8.73
C THR A 256 9.64 15.52 -9.22
N GLY A 257 10.00 16.43 -8.31
CA GLY A 257 10.16 17.85 -8.64
C GLY A 257 11.26 18.13 -9.67
N THR A 258 12.24 17.23 -9.81
CA THR A 258 13.27 17.28 -10.86
C THR A 258 12.68 17.18 -12.27
N HIS A 259 11.47 16.65 -12.41
CA HIS A 259 10.82 16.45 -13.70
C HIS A 259 9.90 17.59 -14.12
N PHE A 260 9.37 18.42 -13.21
CA PHE A 260 8.36 19.41 -13.61
C PHE A 260 8.63 20.84 -13.19
N ASN A 261 9.60 21.10 -12.30
CA ASN A 261 9.91 22.45 -11.82
C ASN A 261 10.56 23.34 -12.89
N ASP A 262 11.36 22.76 -13.79
CA ASP A 262 11.78 23.47 -15.00
C ASP A 262 10.59 23.54 -15.96
N LEU A 263 10.15 24.75 -16.33
CA LEU A 263 9.00 24.91 -17.22
C LEU A 263 9.35 24.67 -18.70
N ARG A 264 10.64 24.62 -19.05
CA ARG A 264 11.13 24.36 -20.42
C ARG A 264 11.55 22.92 -20.63
N HIS A 265 11.75 22.15 -19.57
CA HIS A 265 12.28 20.78 -19.61
C HIS A 265 11.47 19.81 -18.73
N GLY A 266 11.54 18.50 -19.01
CA GLY A 266 10.93 17.45 -18.19
C GLY A 266 9.51 17.04 -18.61
N ILE A 267 8.65 16.69 -17.65
CA ILE A 267 7.32 16.13 -17.86
C ILE A 267 6.31 16.96 -17.07
N ALA A 268 5.20 17.37 -17.70
CA ALA A 268 4.16 18.11 -17.00
C ALA A 268 3.61 17.35 -15.77
N PRO A 269 3.34 18.03 -14.64
CA PRO A 269 3.02 17.38 -13.38
C PRO A 269 1.70 16.59 -13.42
N GLU A 270 0.71 17.02 -14.19
CA GLU A 270 -0.55 16.30 -14.42
C GLU A 270 -0.38 15.00 -15.20
N ILE A 271 0.66 14.91 -16.04
CA ILE A 271 0.99 13.66 -16.70
C ILE A 271 1.66 12.74 -15.69
N LEU A 272 2.66 13.24 -14.97
CA LEU A 272 3.46 12.41 -14.07
C LEU A 272 2.72 12.00 -12.80
N LEU A 273 2.29 12.97 -12.01
CA LEU A 273 1.59 12.75 -10.73
C LEU A 273 0.12 12.37 -10.93
N GLY A 274 -0.41 12.55 -12.14
CA GLY A 274 -1.77 12.18 -12.49
C GLY A 274 -1.85 10.89 -13.28
N THR A 275 -1.73 11.04 -14.60
CA THR A 275 -1.94 9.94 -15.56
C THR A 275 -1.03 8.73 -15.31
N ILE A 276 0.28 8.95 -15.14
CA ILE A 276 1.26 7.88 -14.93
C ILE A 276 1.07 7.22 -13.57
N PHE A 277 0.93 7.99 -12.50
CA PHE A 277 0.71 7.45 -11.15
C PHE A 277 -0.58 6.62 -11.05
N ARG A 278 -1.64 7.04 -11.73
CA ARG A 278 -2.87 6.27 -11.85
C ARG A 278 -2.69 4.99 -12.65
N LEU A 279 -1.96 5.05 -13.78
CA LEU A 279 -1.68 3.91 -14.63
C LEU A 279 -0.91 2.80 -13.90
N ILE A 280 0.08 3.17 -13.09
CA ILE A 280 0.91 2.21 -12.32
C ILE A 280 0.21 1.68 -11.06
N GLY A 281 -1.05 2.03 -10.80
CA GLY A 281 -1.83 1.45 -9.71
C GLY A 281 -2.02 2.32 -8.47
N GLY A 282 -1.66 3.61 -8.53
CA GLY A 282 -1.94 4.54 -7.45
C GLY A 282 -3.44 4.79 -7.29
N ASP A 283 -3.99 4.41 -6.12
CA ASP A 283 -5.34 4.78 -5.71
C ASP A 283 -5.40 6.25 -5.24
N ILE A 284 -4.29 6.74 -4.70
CA ILE A 284 -4.12 8.09 -4.18
C ILE A 284 -2.81 8.66 -4.69
N SER A 285 -2.83 9.89 -5.21
CA SER A 285 -1.62 10.60 -5.61
C SER A 285 -1.42 11.86 -4.78
N ILE A 286 -0.34 11.89 -4.00
CA ILE A 286 0.05 13.07 -3.23
C ILE A 286 0.80 14.04 -4.15
N PHE A 287 0.44 15.32 -4.10
CA PHE A 287 1.16 16.37 -4.82
C PHE A 287 1.28 17.67 -4.01
N PRO A 288 2.30 18.50 -4.25
CA PRO A 288 2.42 19.79 -3.60
C PRO A 288 1.23 20.72 -3.89
N ASN A 289 0.58 21.25 -2.85
CA ASN A 289 -0.47 22.25 -3.02
C ASN A 289 0.13 23.64 -3.30
N HIS A 290 -0.63 24.47 -4.03
CA HIS A 290 -0.26 25.87 -4.26
C HIS A 290 -0.22 26.68 -2.96
N GLY A 291 0.53 27.79 -2.96
CA GLY A 291 0.56 28.74 -1.82
C GLY A 291 1.34 28.26 -0.59
N GLY A 292 2.01 27.12 -0.67
CA GLY A 292 2.91 26.61 0.34
C GLY A 292 4.39 26.90 0.04
N ARG A 293 5.26 25.96 0.41
CA ARG A 293 6.71 26.02 0.16
C ARG A 293 7.10 25.62 -1.28
N PHE A 294 6.12 25.31 -2.12
CA PHE A 294 6.32 24.66 -3.42
C PHE A 294 5.73 25.50 -4.55
N ASN A 295 6.28 25.34 -5.76
CA ASN A 295 6.07 26.26 -6.89
C ASN A 295 4.92 25.85 -7.83
N LEU A 296 4.05 24.90 -7.45
CA LEU A 296 2.93 24.53 -8.30
C LEU A 296 1.86 25.62 -8.30
N THR A 297 1.37 25.98 -9.49
CA THR A 297 0.28 26.96 -9.65
C THR A 297 -1.08 26.32 -9.36
N ILE A 298 -2.11 27.16 -9.21
CA ILE A 298 -3.50 26.70 -9.05
C ILE A 298 -3.93 25.87 -10.26
N GLU A 299 -3.56 26.29 -11.46
CA GLU A 299 -3.88 25.63 -12.73
C GLU A 299 -3.24 24.24 -12.79
N GLN A 300 -1.98 24.11 -12.35
CA GLN A 300 -1.29 22.82 -12.29
C GLN A 300 -1.94 21.89 -11.26
N CYS A 301 -2.31 22.40 -10.08
CA CYS A 301 -3.02 21.62 -9.07
C CYS A 301 -4.38 21.10 -9.57
N LYS A 302 -5.14 21.94 -10.30
CA LYS A 302 -6.37 21.54 -10.99
C LYS A 302 -6.11 20.50 -12.06
N ALA A 303 -5.10 20.71 -12.90
CA ALA A 303 -4.75 19.78 -13.98
C ALA A 303 -4.39 18.39 -13.43
N ILE A 304 -3.61 18.30 -12.35
CA ILE A 304 -3.33 17.04 -11.66
C ILE A 304 -4.63 16.39 -11.19
N SER A 305 -5.50 17.14 -10.49
CA SER A 305 -6.76 16.61 -9.96
C SER A 305 -7.70 16.10 -11.06
N VAL A 306 -7.80 16.83 -12.17
CA VAL A 306 -8.58 16.42 -13.35
C VAL A 306 -8.00 15.15 -13.98
N SER A 307 -6.67 15.08 -14.15
CA SER A 307 -6.04 13.90 -14.76
C SER A 307 -6.21 12.61 -13.94
N LEU A 308 -6.36 12.72 -12.61
CA LEU A 308 -6.63 11.60 -11.72
C LEU A 308 -8.06 11.08 -11.80
N SER A 309 -9.02 11.91 -12.22
CA SER A 309 -10.46 11.61 -12.19
C SER A 309 -11.09 11.44 -13.57
N GLN A 310 -10.54 12.07 -14.61
CA GLN A 310 -11.09 12.01 -15.98
C GLN A 310 -11.13 10.58 -16.53
N PRO A 311 -12.04 10.24 -17.47
CA PRO A 311 -12.10 8.92 -18.07
C PRO A 311 -10.74 8.49 -18.68
N LEU A 312 -10.28 7.28 -18.38
CA LEU A 312 -9.05 6.69 -18.92
C LEU A 312 -9.28 5.21 -19.23
N ALA A 313 -10.18 4.96 -20.20
CA ALA A 313 -10.75 3.64 -20.44
C ALA A 313 -11.28 3.00 -19.14
N GLU A 314 -10.93 1.75 -18.86
CA GLU A 314 -11.38 1.00 -17.67
C GLU A 314 -10.54 1.29 -16.40
N ILE A 315 -9.53 2.16 -16.50
CA ILE A 315 -8.69 2.52 -15.34
C ILE A 315 -9.53 3.34 -14.36
N LYS A 316 -9.69 2.83 -13.13
CA LYS A 316 -10.46 3.51 -12.07
C LYS A 316 -9.90 4.91 -11.75
N PRO A 317 -10.75 5.90 -11.40
CA PRO A 317 -10.29 7.20 -10.93
C PRO A 317 -9.54 7.08 -9.61
N ALA A 318 -8.51 7.90 -9.44
CA ALA A 318 -7.70 7.98 -8.22
C ALA A 318 -8.00 9.28 -7.45
N LEU A 319 -7.78 9.26 -6.14
CA LEU A 319 -8.00 10.44 -5.30
C LEU A 319 -6.79 11.41 -5.38
N PRO A 320 -7.00 12.69 -5.75
CA PRO A 320 -6.02 13.74 -5.51
C PRO A 320 -5.78 13.94 -4.02
N CYS A 321 -4.51 14.12 -3.64
CA CYS A 321 -4.10 14.38 -2.27
C CYS A 321 -3.13 15.58 -2.22
N PRO A 322 -3.63 16.83 -2.38
CA PRO A 322 -2.82 18.02 -2.21
C PRO A 322 -2.17 18.03 -0.82
N ALA A 323 -0.92 18.48 -0.73
CA ALA A 323 -0.15 18.49 0.50
C ALA A 323 0.78 19.72 0.61
N GLY A 324 0.92 20.27 1.82
CA GLY A 324 1.79 21.42 2.12
C GLY A 324 1.11 22.78 1.94
N GLY A 325 1.33 23.72 2.87
CA GLY A 325 0.67 25.04 2.82
C GLY A 325 -0.84 25.02 3.09
N MET A 326 -1.36 23.92 3.66
CA MET A 326 -2.78 23.76 3.98
C MET A 326 -2.99 23.96 5.49
N GLY A 327 -4.04 24.66 5.88
CA GLY A 327 -4.36 25.00 7.26
C GLY A 327 -5.83 25.39 7.42
N ILE A 328 -6.27 25.68 8.64
CA ILE A 328 -7.68 25.95 8.93
C ILE A 328 -8.21 27.12 8.09
N ASP A 329 -7.38 28.16 7.91
CA ASP A 329 -7.75 29.42 7.25
C ASP A 329 -8.01 29.27 5.74
N ASN A 330 -7.51 28.20 5.11
CA ASN A 330 -7.66 27.99 3.66
C ASN A 330 -8.53 26.80 3.27
N ILE A 331 -9.18 26.12 4.23
CA ILE A 331 -10.11 25.02 3.94
C ILE A 331 -11.21 25.44 2.97
N LYS A 332 -11.80 26.63 3.12
CA LYS A 332 -12.83 27.13 2.21
C LYS A 332 -12.33 27.23 0.75
N ALA A 333 -11.13 27.79 0.57
CA ALA A 333 -10.52 27.94 -0.75
C ALA A 333 -10.18 26.57 -1.36
N MET A 334 -9.61 25.66 -0.56
CA MET A 334 -9.30 24.29 -1.00
C MET A 334 -10.56 23.50 -1.36
N SER A 335 -11.62 23.64 -0.58
CA SER A 335 -12.93 23.00 -0.84
C SER A 335 -13.52 23.46 -2.18
N SER A 336 -13.41 24.77 -2.47
CA SER A 336 -13.84 25.33 -3.76
C SER A 336 -12.96 24.89 -4.93
N LEU A 337 -11.67 24.68 -4.67
CA LEU A 337 -10.68 24.32 -5.68
C LEU A 337 -10.76 22.85 -6.09
N TYR A 338 -10.85 21.94 -5.12
CA TYR A 338 -10.71 20.51 -5.32
C TYR A 338 -12.04 19.74 -5.28
N GLY A 339 -13.09 20.33 -4.69
CA GLY A 339 -14.37 19.66 -4.53
C GLY A 339 -14.34 18.54 -3.48
N GLU A 340 -15.21 17.55 -3.64
CA GLU A 340 -15.44 16.49 -2.66
C GLU A 340 -14.41 15.36 -2.73
N ASP A 341 -14.10 14.87 -3.93
CA ASP A 341 -13.26 13.70 -4.16
C ASP A 341 -11.78 14.05 -4.13
N VAL A 342 -11.34 14.42 -2.93
CA VAL A 342 -9.98 14.81 -2.60
C VAL A 342 -9.65 14.40 -1.16
N ILE A 343 -8.36 14.22 -0.89
CA ILE A 343 -7.81 14.03 0.45
C ILE A 343 -7.04 15.28 0.85
N PHE A 344 -7.44 15.93 1.94
CA PHE A 344 -6.66 17.02 2.52
C PHE A 344 -5.60 16.44 3.48
N LEU A 345 -4.35 16.35 3.01
CA LEU A 345 -3.20 15.94 3.82
C LEU A 345 -2.63 17.10 4.65
N ILE A 346 -3.23 17.35 5.81
CA ILE A 346 -2.91 18.48 6.67
C ILE A 346 -1.90 18.02 7.75
N GLY A 347 -0.65 18.44 7.57
CA GLY A 347 0.46 18.12 8.48
C GLY A 347 0.61 19.13 9.61
N GLY A 348 1.67 19.94 9.54
CA GLY A 348 2.12 20.79 10.65
C GLY A 348 1.08 21.79 11.19
N SER A 349 0.16 22.27 10.36
CA SER A 349 -0.93 23.17 10.80
C SER A 349 -1.97 22.47 11.67
N LEU A 350 -2.24 21.19 11.42
CA LEU A 350 -3.14 20.38 12.26
C LEU A 350 -2.43 20.02 13.57
N HIS A 351 -1.17 19.61 13.51
CA HIS A 351 -0.37 19.31 14.72
C HIS A 351 -0.15 20.54 15.60
N GLY A 352 0.03 21.73 14.99
CA GLY A 352 0.33 22.98 15.70
C GLY A 352 -0.90 23.83 16.06
N TYR A 353 -2.13 23.37 15.84
CA TYR A 353 -3.33 24.17 16.12
C TYR A 353 -3.57 24.36 17.63
N SER A 354 -3.32 23.31 18.42
CA SER A 354 -3.28 23.32 19.89
C SER A 354 -2.50 22.10 20.39
N ASP A 355 -2.25 21.98 21.70
CA ASP A 355 -1.56 20.84 22.31
C ASP A 355 -2.36 19.52 22.27
N ASN A 356 -3.62 19.54 21.82
CA ASN A 356 -4.49 18.37 21.79
C ASN A 356 -4.86 17.98 20.36
N LEU A 357 -4.17 16.95 19.84
CA LEU A 357 -4.39 16.45 18.48
C LEU A 357 -5.81 15.92 18.23
N THR A 358 -6.50 15.43 19.26
CA THR A 358 -7.91 15.01 19.16
C THR A 358 -8.81 16.21 18.85
N ILE A 359 -8.64 17.31 19.58
CA ILE A 359 -9.41 18.55 19.38
C ILE A 359 -9.05 19.17 18.03
N ASN A 360 -7.76 19.18 17.66
CA ASN A 360 -7.32 19.73 16.39
C ASN A 360 -7.98 18.98 15.23
N THR A 361 -7.93 17.64 15.25
CA THR A 361 -8.51 16.81 14.19
C THR A 361 -10.01 17.02 14.06
N GLN A 362 -10.74 17.06 15.19
CA GLN A 362 -12.17 17.32 15.19
C GLN A 362 -12.49 18.72 14.63
N THR A 363 -11.72 19.74 15.01
CA THR A 363 -11.90 21.13 14.54
C THR A 363 -11.72 21.23 13.02
N PHE A 364 -10.66 20.63 12.48
CA PHE A 364 -10.42 20.64 11.04
C PHE A 364 -11.50 19.86 10.27
N LYS A 365 -11.93 18.71 10.80
CA LYS A 365 -13.00 17.92 10.21
C LYS A 365 -14.33 18.68 10.18
N ASP A 366 -14.68 19.36 11.27
CA ASP A 366 -15.90 20.16 11.33
C ASP A 366 -15.83 21.38 10.41
N GLU A 367 -14.67 22.01 10.27
CA GLU A 367 -14.48 23.09 9.29
C GLU A 367 -14.66 22.59 7.86
N ILE A 368 -14.13 21.41 7.51
CA ILE A 368 -14.38 20.79 6.20
C ILE A 368 -15.89 20.59 6.00
N ARG A 369 -16.58 19.99 6.97
CA ARG A 369 -18.03 19.70 6.87
C ARG A 369 -18.89 20.94 6.63
N LYS A 370 -18.51 22.12 7.14
CA LYS A 370 -19.27 23.37 6.89
C LYS A 370 -19.40 23.70 5.40
N HIS A 371 -18.44 23.28 4.57
CA HIS A 371 -18.45 23.52 3.13
C HIS A 371 -19.10 22.35 2.35
N PHE A 372 -19.54 21.31 3.06
CA PHE A 372 -20.07 20.05 2.50
C PHE A 372 -21.25 19.53 3.36
N PRO A 373 -22.38 20.26 3.40
CA PRO A 373 -23.48 20.00 4.35
C PRO A 373 -24.21 18.68 4.09
N ASP A 374 -24.20 18.17 2.86
CA ASP A 374 -24.82 16.90 2.48
C ASP A 374 -23.93 15.67 2.79
N SER A 375 -22.83 15.87 3.52
CA SER A 375 -21.91 14.79 3.87
C SER A 375 -22.52 13.78 4.82
N THR A 376 -22.31 12.50 4.51
CA THR A 376 -22.80 11.37 5.31
C THR A 376 -21.62 10.51 5.75
N GLU A 377 -21.63 10.14 7.03
CA GLU A 377 -20.68 9.17 7.58
C GLU A 377 -21.49 8.00 8.15
N SER A 378 -21.38 6.85 7.49
CA SER A 378 -21.98 5.62 8.00
C SER A 378 -21.04 4.97 9.02
N LYS A 379 -21.61 4.41 10.10
CA LYS A 379 -20.90 3.35 10.81
C LYS A 379 -20.70 2.21 9.82
N VAL A 380 -19.46 1.87 9.53
CA VAL A 380 -19.18 0.65 8.76
C VAL A 380 -19.55 -0.50 9.68
N GLU A 381 -20.61 -1.25 9.34
CA GLU A 381 -20.90 -2.54 9.99
C GLU A 381 -19.61 -3.34 9.96
N THR A 382 -19.18 -3.80 11.14
CA THR A 382 -17.96 -4.57 11.42
C THR A 382 -17.08 -4.77 10.20
N LEU A 383 -15.93 -4.07 10.13
CA LEU A 383 -14.87 -4.33 9.15
C LEU A 383 -14.77 -5.84 8.94
N ASP A 384 -15.37 -6.34 7.87
CA ASP A 384 -15.24 -7.74 7.51
C ASP A 384 -13.75 -7.89 7.26
N VAL A 385 -13.10 -8.53 8.23
CA VAL A 385 -11.72 -8.96 8.12
C VAL A 385 -11.79 -10.01 7.03
N VAL A 386 -11.66 -9.58 5.77
CA VAL A 386 -11.64 -10.48 4.62
C VAL A 386 -10.63 -11.56 4.98
N SER A 387 -11.15 -12.78 5.12
CA SER A 387 -10.39 -13.93 5.57
C SER A 387 -9.20 -14.13 4.65
N SER A 388 -8.10 -14.60 5.21
CA SER A 388 -6.89 -15.07 4.53
C SER A 388 -7.12 -16.15 3.46
N CYS A 389 -8.36 -16.61 3.29
CA CYS A 389 -8.77 -17.66 2.36
C CYS A 389 -8.94 -17.23 0.89
N GLU A 390 -8.80 -15.94 0.53
CA GLU A 390 -9.00 -15.48 -0.86
C GLU A 390 -7.71 -15.33 -1.69
N ILE A 391 -6.72 -16.21 -1.49
CA ILE A 391 -5.55 -16.28 -2.38
C ILE A 391 -5.84 -17.22 -3.56
N ASN A 392 -6.23 -16.63 -4.69
CA ASN A 392 -6.32 -17.35 -5.97
C ASN A 392 -4.92 -17.64 -6.53
N ASN A 393 -4.48 -18.91 -6.48
CA ASN A 393 -3.55 -19.50 -7.46
C ASN A 393 -3.56 -21.05 -7.39
N PRO A 394 -3.47 -21.77 -8.53
CA PRO A 394 -3.67 -23.23 -8.60
C PRO A 394 -2.46 -24.05 -8.09
N ILE A 395 -2.66 -25.31 -7.71
CA ILE A 395 -1.64 -26.25 -7.14
C ILE A 395 -1.42 -27.47 -8.05
N LYS A 396 -0.19 -27.99 -8.05
CA LYS A 396 0.16 -29.40 -8.29
C LYS A 396 0.87 -29.97 -7.04
N GLU A 397 0.20 -30.85 -6.28
CA GLU A 397 0.74 -31.91 -5.39
C GLU A 397 -0.41 -32.62 -4.65
N SER A 398 -0.31 -33.93 -4.40
CA SER A 398 -1.39 -34.77 -3.86
C SER A 398 -1.50 -34.66 -2.33
N ILE A 399 -2.50 -33.90 -1.88
CA ILE A 399 -2.82 -33.69 -0.46
C ILE A 399 -3.60 -34.89 0.09
N LYS A 400 -3.35 -35.32 1.35
CA LYS A 400 -4.18 -36.34 2.02
C LYS A 400 -5.43 -35.68 2.62
N GLU A 401 -6.60 -36.08 2.13
CA GLU A 401 -7.89 -35.46 2.49
C GLU A 401 -8.49 -35.99 3.80
N HIS A 402 -8.01 -37.13 4.34
CA HIS A 402 -8.55 -37.76 5.55
C HIS A 402 -7.43 -38.31 6.46
N LEU A 403 -7.48 -37.94 7.75
CA LEU A 403 -6.58 -38.43 8.81
C LEU A 403 -7.32 -39.39 9.73
N ILE A 404 -6.84 -40.64 9.81
CA ILE A 404 -7.43 -41.66 10.68
C ILE A 404 -6.82 -41.55 12.07
N PHE A 405 -7.66 -41.33 13.08
CA PHE A 405 -7.33 -41.32 14.50
C PHE A 405 -7.07 -42.75 15.00
N ASN A 406 -6.05 -42.91 15.86
CA ASN A 406 -5.75 -44.12 16.61
C ASN A 406 -6.06 -43.90 18.10
N ASP A 407 -6.45 -44.95 18.83
CA ASP A 407 -6.89 -44.88 20.23
C ASP A 407 -5.82 -44.39 21.24
N ASP A 408 -4.59 -44.13 20.78
CA ASP A 408 -3.46 -43.60 21.56
C ASP A 408 -3.19 -42.11 21.29
N PHE A 409 -4.16 -41.39 20.75
CA PHE A 409 -4.03 -39.98 20.35
C PHE A 409 -2.93 -39.74 19.31
N THR A 410 -2.80 -40.66 18.36
CA THR A 410 -1.98 -40.49 17.15
C THR A 410 -2.84 -40.49 15.88
N TRP A 411 -2.30 -39.97 14.78
CA TRP A 411 -2.98 -39.94 13.48
C TRP A 411 -2.14 -40.60 12.38
N THR A 412 -2.78 -41.45 11.58
CA THR A 412 -2.12 -42.19 10.51
C THR A 412 -1.44 -41.24 9.51
N GLY A 413 -0.13 -41.39 9.35
CA GLY A 413 0.69 -40.57 8.44
C GLY A 413 1.15 -39.23 9.01
N ARG A 414 0.99 -38.99 10.32
CA ARG A 414 1.56 -37.85 11.05
C ARG A 414 2.53 -38.36 12.11
N GLY A 415 3.78 -37.91 12.04
CA GLY A 415 4.81 -38.29 13.00
C GLY A 415 4.73 -37.45 14.28
N ILE A 416 5.13 -38.05 15.41
CA ILE A 416 5.40 -37.31 16.63
C ILE A 416 6.71 -36.55 16.43
N THR A 417 6.66 -35.23 16.56
CA THR A 417 7.83 -34.35 16.48
C THR A 417 8.32 -34.00 17.87
N GLU A 418 9.63 -33.87 18.04
CA GLU A 418 10.20 -33.30 19.25
C GLU A 418 9.68 -31.87 19.46
N TYR A 419 9.26 -31.59 20.70
CA TYR A 419 8.83 -30.26 21.12
C TYR A 419 10.07 -29.39 21.34
N LYS A 420 10.61 -28.75 20.29
CA LYS A 420 11.83 -27.92 20.29
C LYS A 420 13.11 -28.77 20.61
N LYS A 421 14.32 -28.29 20.25
CA LYS A 421 15.58 -29.07 20.41
C LYS A 421 15.95 -29.26 21.90
N MET A 422 16.42 -30.46 22.26
CA MET A 422 16.90 -30.82 23.60
C MET A 422 18.17 -30.05 23.97
N ASP A 423 18.03 -28.91 24.64
CA ASP A 423 19.06 -28.26 25.49
C ASP A 423 18.49 -27.01 26.21
N ASN A 424 17.17 -26.89 26.32
CA ASN A 424 16.52 -25.69 26.82
C ASN A 424 15.68 -25.99 28.08
N PRO A 425 15.98 -25.41 29.25
CA PRO A 425 15.26 -25.67 30.51
C PRO A 425 13.80 -25.16 30.55
N ASN A 426 13.31 -24.60 29.44
CA ASN A 426 12.07 -23.83 29.43
C ASN A 426 10.81 -24.66 29.11
N TYR A 427 10.89 -25.96 28.89
CA TYR A 427 9.73 -26.86 28.75
C TYR A 427 10.08 -28.26 29.24
N TYR A 428 9.08 -29.06 29.61
CA TYR A 428 9.30 -30.41 30.13
C TYR A 428 8.17 -31.38 29.74
N ASN A 429 8.55 -32.58 29.31
CA ASN A 429 7.66 -33.74 29.12
C ASN A 429 6.40 -33.47 28.27
N ILE A 430 6.59 -32.86 27.10
CA ILE A 430 5.53 -32.47 26.15
C ILE A 430 5.83 -33.01 24.75
N LYS A 431 4.80 -33.55 24.07
CA LYS A 431 4.85 -34.05 22.69
C LYS A 431 4.05 -33.15 21.76
N ARG A 432 4.42 -33.11 20.48
CA ARG A 432 3.70 -32.39 19.42
C ARG A 432 3.53 -33.22 18.16
N GLN A 433 2.32 -33.24 17.62
CA GLN A 433 2.00 -33.75 16.29
C GLN A 433 1.44 -32.60 15.42
N GLU A 434 2.08 -32.34 14.28
CA GLU A 434 1.52 -31.44 13.26
C GLU A 434 0.47 -32.25 12.45
N LEU A 435 -0.76 -31.75 12.33
CA LEU A 435 -1.87 -32.49 11.72
C LEU A 435 -2.25 -31.92 10.35
N ILE A 436 -2.42 -30.60 10.23
CA ILE A 436 -2.79 -29.90 8.98
C ILE A 436 -1.92 -28.64 8.86
N GLY A 437 -1.51 -28.30 7.64
CA GLY A 437 -0.78 -27.06 7.30
C GLY A 437 0.70 -27.28 6.99
N ARG A 438 1.30 -28.39 7.44
CA ARG A 438 2.73 -28.69 7.24
C ARG A 438 3.02 -29.78 6.20
N PHE A 439 2.01 -30.29 5.50
CA PHE A 439 2.14 -31.42 4.56
C PHE A 439 1.65 -31.10 3.14
N GLY A 440 1.72 -29.82 2.74
CA GLY A 440 1.32 -29.34 1.42
C GLY A 440 -0.09 -28.75 1.36
N GLU A 441 -0.84 -28.77 2.46
CA GLU A 441 -2.14 -28.11 2.55
C GLU A 441 -1.98 -26.57 2.48
N LYS A 442 -2.88 -25.88 1.77
CA LYS A 442 -2.94 -24.40 1.74
C LYS A 442 -3.87 -23.82 2.80
N THR A 443 -3.76 -24.30 4.02
CA THR A 443 -4.52 -23.72 5.13
C THR A 443 -3.83 -22.46 5.62
N ALA A 444 -4.60 -21.42 5.94
CA ALA A 444 -4.06 -20.22 6.59
C ALA A 444 -3.62 -20.48 8.04
N PHE A 445 -3.96 -21.65 8.58
CA PHE A 445 -3.62 -22.10 9.93
C PHE A 445 -2.94 -23.47 9.89
N ASP A 446 -2.13 -23.74 10.92
CA ASP A 446 -1.68 -25.08 11.28
C ASP A 446 -2.59 -25.63 12.38
N LEU A 447 -3.09 -26.86 12.21
CA LEU A 447 -3.73 -27.62 13.29
C LEU A 447 -2.69 -28.58 13.88
N ARG A 448 -2.53 -28.50 15.21
CA ARG A 448 -1.54 -29.29 15.94
C ARG A 448 -2.19 -29.99 17.12
N TYR A 449 -1.70 -31.17 17.47
CA TYR A 449 -2.01 -31.83 18.73
C TYR A 449 -0.80 -31.78 19.65
N PHE A 450 -1.05 -31.48 20.92
CA PHE A 450 -0.05 -31.54 21.98
C PHE A 450 -0.52 -32.45 23.09
N GLU A 451 0.44 -33.12 23.72
CA GLU A 451 0.20 -33.98 24.88
C GLU A 451 1.28 -33.71 25.93
N ILE A 452 0.86 -33.30 27.12
CA ILE A 452 1.72 -33.00 28.25
C ILE A 452 1.56 -34.14 29.26
N ALA A 453 2.64 -34.85 29.55
CA ALA A 453 2.64 -35.91 30.56
C ALA A 453 2.58 -35.31 31.99
N PRO A 454 2.29 -36.13 33.02
CA PRO A 454 2.26 -35.66 34.41
C PRO A 454 3.51 -34.86 34.78
N ASP A 455 3.31 -33.75 35.50
CA ASP A 455 4.31 -32.76 35.91
C ASP A 455 5.00 -32.01 34.75
N GLY A 456 4.54 -32.20 33.50
CA GLY A 456 5.04 -31.55 32.30
C GLY A 456 4.50 -30.13 32.10
N PHE A 457 5.18 -29.35 31.25
CA PHE A 457 4.79 -27.99 30.88
C PHE A 457 5.35 -27.53 29.53
N SER A 458 4.60 -26.66 28.85
CA SER A 458 5.04 -25.91 27.68
C SER A 458 6.01 -24.79 28.07
N SER A 459 6.64 -24.13 27.09
CA SER A 459 7.35 -22.88 27.39
C SER A 459 6.42 -21.78 27.87
N LYS A 460 6.92 -20.96 28.80
CA LYS A 460 6.32 -19.68 29.16
C LYS A 460 6.79 -18.64 28.15
N GLU A 461 5.88 -18.21 27.28
CA GLU A 461 6.24 -17.37 26.14
C GLU A 461 5.10 -16.42 25.77
N ARG A 462 5.43 -15.42 24.96
CA ARG A 462 4.48 -14.52 24.31
C ARG A 462 4.86 -14.28 22.86
N HIS A 463 3.87 -13.99 22.03
CA HIS A 463 4.05 -13.76 20.59
C HIS A 463 2.79 -13.14 19.98
N VAL A 464 2.91 -12.62 18.77
CA VAL A 464 1.83 -11.93 18.06
C VAL A 464 0.75 -12.89 17.58
N HIS A 465 1.11 -14.09 17.11
CA HIS A 465 0.10 -15.06 16.68
C HIS A 465 -0.80 -15.50 17.84
N GLU A 466 -2.07 -15.73 17.54
CA GLU A 466 -3.07 -16.18 18.51
C GLU A 466 -3.10 -17.71 18.64
N HIS A 467 -3.69 -18.22 19.73
CA HIS A 467 -3.99 -19.65 19.86
C HIS A 467 -5.47 -19.88 20.13
N VAL A 468 -6.04 -20.84 19.41
CA VAL A 468 -7.29 -21.50 19.82
C VAL A 468 -6.95 -22.90 20.32
N ILE A 469 -7.21 -23.15 21.59
CA ILE A 469 -6.90 -24.40 22.28
C ILE A 469 -8.20 -25.14 22.55
N ILE A 470 -8.27 -26.41 22.15
CA ILE A 470 -9.42 -27.28 22.39
C ILE A 470 -8.92 -28.49 23.17
N CYS A 471 -9.31 -28.59 24.43
CA CYS A 471 -8.89 -29.69 25.29
C CYS A 471 -9.66 -30.95 24.92
N ILE A 472 -8.98 -32.10 24.86
CA ILE A 472 -9.62 -33.35 24.43
C ILE A 472 -9.47 -34.49 25.43
N CYS A 473 -8.40 -34.50 26.23
CA CYS A 473 -8.20 -35.53 27.25
C CYS A 473 -7.39 -35.00 28.44
N GLY A 474 -7.58 -35.63 29.60
CA GLY A 474 -6.96 -35.21 30.85
C GLY A 474 -7.43 -33.85 31.35
N ASN A 475 -6.79 -33.37 32.42
CA ASN A 475 -7.02 -32.04 32.95
C ASN A 475 -5.69 -31.28 32.95
N GLY A 476 -5.73 -30.02 32.52
CA GLY A 476 -4.56 -29.15 32.42
C GLY A 476 -4.76 -27.83 33.14
N GLU A 477 -3.70 -27.04 33.16
CA GLU A 477 -3.70 -25.67 33.66
C GLU A 477 -3.14 -24.75 32.57
N LEU A 478 -3.90 -23.71 32.23
CA LEU A 478 -3.44 -22.62 31.37
C LEU A 478 -3.19 -21.39 32.24
N ILE A 479 -1.93 -20.97 32.27
CA ILE A 479 -1.50 -19.73 32.92
C ILE A 479 -1.45 -18.67 31.83
N ILE A 480 -2.19 -17.58 31.99
CA ILE A 480 -2.14 -16.38 31.14
C ILE A 480 -1.85 -15.19 32.04
N GLU A 481 -0.73 -14.52 31.81
CA GLU A 481 -0.18 -13.48 32.69
C GLU A 481 -0.05 -14.03 34.14
N ASP A 482 -0.88 -13.52 35.06
CA ASP A 482 -0.93 -13.91 36.47
C ASP A 482 -2.20 -14.73 36.82
N ILE A 483 -2.98 -15.12 35.81
CA ILE A 483 -4.24 -15.86 35.99
C ILE A 483 -4.01 -17.32 35.62
N SER A 484 -4.37 -18.22 36.54
CA SER A 484 -4.42 -19.67 36.27
C SER A 484 -5.86 -20.12 36.01
N ILE A 485 -6.05 -20.88 34.93
CA ILE A 485 -7.33 -21.44 34.50
C ILE A 485 -7.19 -22.96 34.39
N THR A 486 -8.02 -23.70 35.13
CA THR A 486 -8.13 -25.16 34.97
C THR A 486 -8.90 -25.50 33.72
N LEU A 487 -8.34 -26.40 32.89
CA LEU A 487 -8.93 -26.86 31.64
C LEU A 487 -9.32 -28.34 31.74
N LYS A 488 -10.55 -28.64 31.30
CA LYS A 488 -11.13 -29.99 31.25
C LYS A 488 -11.38 -30.41 29.80
N PRO A 489 -11.63 -31.70 29.51
CA PRO A 489 -11.98 -32.13 28.16
C PRO A 489 -13.18 -31.36 27.62
N PHE A 490 -13.09 -30.96 26.36
CA PHE A 490 -14.02 -30.12 25.61
C PHE A 490 -14.08 -28.63 26.00
N ASP A 491 -13.27 -28.19 26.97
CA ASP A 491 -13.07 -26.76 27.19
C ASP A 491 -12.29 -26.14 26.01
N ILE A 492 -12.69 -24.92 25.64
CA ILE A 492 -12.07 -24.13 24.57
C ILE A 492 -11.51 -22.86 25.17
N THR A 493 -10.25 -22.57 24.88
CA THR A 493 -9.60 -21.33 25.30
C THR A 493 -8.96 -20.59 24.15
N TYR A 494 -8.96 -19.26 24.29
CA TYR A 494 -8.37 -18.34 23.34
C TYR A 494 -7.25 -17.56 24.03
N VAL A 495 -6.05 -17.62 23.44
CA VAL A 495 -4.90 -16.84 23.90
C VAL A 495 -4.68 -15.69 22.92
N GLN A 496 -4.88 -14.47 23.41
CA GLN A 496 -4.70 -13.25 22.65
C GLN A 496 -3.24 -12.99 22.27
N PRO A 497 -2.99 -12.24 21.18
CA PRO A 497 -1.68 -11.72 20.85
C PRO A 497 -0.97 -11.09 22.06
N LEU A 498 0.33 -11.34 22.15
CA LEU A 498 1.30 -10.80 23.12
C LEU A 498 1.01 -11.09 24.59
N LYS A 499 0.01 -11.90 24.91
CA LYS A 499 -0.19 -12.41 26.26
C LYS A 499 0.85 -13.45 26.60
N THR A 500 1.56 -13.27 27.72
CA THR A 500 2.44 -14.30 28.25
C THR A 500 1.60 -15.46 28.72
N HIS A 501 1.90 -16.68 28.24
CA HIS A 501 1.12 -17.86 28.56
C HIS A 501 1.96 -19.13 28.69
N GLN A 502 1.43 -20.10 29.43
CA GLN A 502 2.02 -21.42 29.60
C GLN A 502 0.94 -22.47 29.87
N LEU A 503 1.07 -23.66 29.30
CA LEU A 503 0.23 -24.82 29.59
C LEU A 503 1.01 -25.80 30.47
N ARG A 504 0.36 -26.32 31.51
CA ARG A 504 0.93 -27.27 32.47
C ARG A 504 0.00 -28.44 32.70
N ASN A 505 0.58 -29.57 33.11
CA ASN A 505 -0.18 -30.72 33.59
C ASN A 505 0.18 -31.02 35.06
N ASN A 506 -0.68 -30.56 35.96
CA ASN A 506 -0.55 -30.83 37.41
C ASN A 506 -1.33 -32.09 37.83
N SER A 507 -1.81 -32.89 36.86
CA SER A 507 -2.61 -34.09 37.10
C SER A 507 -1.77 -35.37 36.95
N LYS A 508 -2.34 -36.51 37.35
CA LYS A 508 -1.69 -37.84 37.23
C LYS A 508 -1.86 -38.50 35.86
N GLU A 509 -2.72 -37.95 35.01
CA GLU A 509 -3.02 -38.48 33.67
C GLU A 509 -2.47 -37.51 32.60
N PRO A 510 -2.18 -37.97 31.38
CA PRO A 510 -1.77 -37.08 30.29
C PRO A 510 -2.82 -36.02 29.97
N PHE A 511 -2.38 -34.79 29.69
CA PHE A 511 -3.23 -33.68 29.27
C PHE A 511 -3.02 -33.41 27.78
N GLY A 512 -4.05 -33.66 26.97
CA GLY A 512 -4.02 -33.54 25.52
C GLY A 512 -4.96 -32.47 24.98
N PHE A 513 -4.49 -31.69 24.01
CA PHE A 513 -5.26 -30.61 23.40
C PHE A 513 -4.87 -30.37 21.93
N PHE A 514 -5.85 -29.92 21.14
CA PHE A 514 -5.59 -29.30 19.85
C PHE A 514 -5.21 -27.83 20.03
N CYS A 515 -4.31 -27.37 19.20
CA CYS A 515 -3.86 -25.99 19.16
C CYS A 515 -3.81 -25.52 17.70
N ILE A 516 -4.69 -24.58 17.38
CA ILE A 516 -4.79 -23.94 16.08
C ILE A 516 -4.05 -22.60 16.13
N VAL A 517 -3.16 -22.39 15.16
CA VAL A 517 -2.37 -21.15 15.01
C VAL A 517 -2.22 -20.80 13.55
N ASP A 518 -1.90 -19.55 13.22
CA ASP A 518 -1.58 -19.15 11.85
C ASP A 518 -0.45 -19.99 11.24
N HIS A 519 -0.59 -20.36 9.96
CA HIS A 519 0.43 -21.10 9.20
C HIS A 519 1.75 -20.30 9.11
N ILE A 520 1.64 -18.99 8.83
CA ILE A 520 2.74 -18.03 8.86
C ILE A 520 2.66 -17.24 10.17
N ARG A 521 3.61 -17.50 11.07
CA ARG A 521 3.62 -16.93 12.41
C ARG A 521 5.02 -16.52 12.87
N ASP A 522 5.05 -15.56 13.77
CA ASP A 522 6.26 -15.07 14.42
C ASP A 522 6.85 -16.12 15.36
N ARG A 523 8.14 -15.95 15.69
CA ARG A 523 8.80 -16.82 16.66
C ARG A 523 8.44 -16.37 18.08
N PRO A 524 8.19 -17.30 19.02
CA PRO A 524 7.93 -16.95 20.41
C PRO A 524 9.08 -16.18 21.07
N ILE A 525 8.71 -15.17 21.87
CA ILE A 525 9.60 -14.49 22.81
C ILE A 525 9.48 -15.25 24.13
N ILE A 526 10.59 -15.81 24.59
CA ILE A 526 10.65 -16.58 25.84
C ILE A 526 10.99 -15.61 26.99
N ASP A 527 10.20 -15.66 28.06
CA ASP A 527 10.42 -14.86 29.27
C ASP A 527 11.43 -15.51 30.23
#